data_AF-A0A259DE47-F1
#
_entry.id   AF-A0A259DE47-F1
#
_cell.length_a   1.000
_cell.length_b   1.000
_cell.length_c   1.000
_cell.angle_alpha   90.00
_cell.angle_beta   90.00
_cell.angle_gamma   90.00
#
_symmetry.space_group_name_H-M   'P 1'
#
loop_
_entity.id
_entity.type
_entity.pdbx_description
1 polymer ?
#
loop_
_entity_poly.entity_id
_entity_poly.type
_entity_poly.pdbx_seq_one_letter_code
_entity_poly.pdbx_strand_id
1 'polypeptide(L)' 'MVQLKKEAFNLRFQQATNQLENTARMRAVRRDVARIKTVLVQKATDAAK' A
#
# COMPACT_ATOMS: atom_id res chain seq x y z
N MET A 1 8.87 -3.25 -0.06
CA MET A 1 8.00 -2.60 0.96
C MET A 1 8.27 -1.11 1.14
N VAL A 2 9.53 -0.67 1.20
CA VAL A 2 9.88 0.73 1.49
C VAL A 2 9.31 1.71 0.44
N GLN A 3 9.39 1.36 -0.85
CA GLN A 3 8.87 2.21 -1.94
C GLN A 3 7.35 2.42 -1.87
N LEU A 4 6.55 1.35 -1.76
CA LEU A 4 5.08 1.46 -1.67
C LEU A 4 4.61 2.22 -0.41
N LYS A 5 5.32 2.08 0.71
CA LYS A 5 5.02 2.86 1.92
C LYS A 5 5.34 4.34 1.74
N LYS A 6 6.46 4.67 1.11
CA LYS A 6 6.84 6.06 0.78
C LYS A 6 5.85 6.68 -0.20
N GLU A 7 5.44 5.94 -1.21
CA GLU A 7 4.43 6.38 -2.18
C GLU A 7 3.05 6.58 -1.51
N ALA A 8 2.62 5.66 -0.65
CA ALA A 8 1.38 5.82 0.11
C ALA A 8 1.40 7.04 1.04
N PHE A 9 2.54 7.33 1.67
CA PHE A 9 2.73 8.51 2.50
C PHE A 9 2.63 9.79 1.66
N ASN A 10 3.35 9.84 0.53
CA ASN A 10 3.32 10.98 -0.38
C ASN A 10 1.90 11.24 -0.92
N LEU A 11 1.17 10.20 -1.33
CA LEU A 11 -0.21 10.33 -1.81
C LEU A 11 -1.17 10.82 -0.71
N ARG A 12 -0.97 10.37 0.54
CA ARG A 12 -1.75 10.89 1.69
C ARG A 12 -1.44 12.34 1.99
N PHE A 13 -0.18 12.74 1.88
CA PHE A 13 0.23 14.12 2.06
C PHE A 13 -0.36 15.03 0.97
N GLN A 14 -0.26 14.61 -0.30
CA GLN A 14 -0.89 15.30 -1.43
C GLN A 14 -2.42 15.40 -1.29
N GLN A 15 -3.06 14.37 -0.73
CA GLN A 15 -4.50 14.41 -0.45
C GLN A 15 -4.83 15.46 0.61
N ALA A 16 -4.04 15.54 1.68
CA ALA A 16 -4.24 16.50 2.77
C ALA A 16 -3.99 17.95 2.32
N THR A 17 -3.10 18.17 1.34
CA THR A 17 -2.84 19.49 0.74
C THR A 17 -3.77 19.83 -0.44
N ASN A 18 -4.74 18.96 -0.76
CA ASN A 18 -5.62 19.08 -1.93
C ASN A 18 -4.88 19.17 -3.29
N GLN A 19 -3.65 18.65 -3.36
CA GLN A 19 -2.82 18.61 -4.58
C GLN A 19 -2.83 17.24 -5.25
N LEU A 20 -3.77 16.36 -4.87
CA LEU A 20 -3.83 15.01 -5.40
C LEU A 20 -4.56 14.98 -6.75
N GLU A 21 -3.79 14.93 -7.83
CA GLU A 21 -4.31 14.86 -9.20
C GLU A 21 -4.87 13.47 -9.55
N ASN A 22 -4.29 12.40 -9.00
CA ASN A 22 -4.65 11.01 -9.36
C ASN A 22 -5.13 10.19 -8.15
N THR A 23 -6.44 10.23 -7.91
CA THR A 23 -7.11 9.45 -6.85
C THR A 23 -7.13 7.94 -7.13
N ALA A 24 -7.05 7.52 -8.40
CA ALA A 24 -7.00 6.11 -8.77
C ALA A 24 -5.69 5.45 -8.31
N ARG A 25 -4.58 6.19 -8.35
CA ARG A 25 -3.26 5.72 -7.88
C ARG A 25 -3.28 5.41 -6.38
N MET A 26 -3.95 6.23 -5.57
CA MET A 26 -4.14 5.96 -4.14
C MET A 26 -4.83 4.62 -3.89
N ARG A 27 -5.87 4.30 -4.66
CA ARG A 27 -6.58 3.01 -4.56
C ARG A 27 -5.69 1.84 -4.96
N ALA A 28 -4.88 1.99 -6.02
CA ALA A 28 -3.95 0.96 -6.48
C ALA A 28 -2.89 0.63 -5.41
N VAL A 29 -2.19 1.66 -4.89
CA VAL A 29 -1.15 1.51 -3.86
C VAL A 29 -1.72 0.85 -2.60
N ARG A 30 -2.96 1.19 -2.18
CA ARG A 30 -3.62 0.54 -1.06
C ARG A 30 -3.83 -0.97 -1.29
N ARG A 31 -4.26 -1.37 -2.49
CA ARG A 31 -4.46 -2.80 -2.83
C ARG A 31 -3.13 -3.55 -2.91
N ASP A 32 -2.09 -2.92 -3.45
CA ASP A 32 -0.76 -3.54 -3.54
C ASP A 32 -0.19 -3.82 -2.15
N VAL A 33 -0.29 -2.85 -1.22
CA VAL A 33 0.11 -3.04 0.17
C VAL A 33 -0.70 -4.17 0.84
N ALA A 34 -2.00 -4.24 0.59
CA ALA A 34 -2.85 -5.31 1.11
C ALA A 34 -2.43 -6.68 0.57
N ARG A 35 -2.23 -6.82 -0.74
CA ARG A 35 -1.78 -8.08 -1.36
C ARG A 35 -0.48 -8.59 -0.76
N ILE A 36 0.52 -7.72 -0.59
CA ILE A 36 1.80 -8.16 -0.04
C ILE A 36 1.64 -8.59 1.43
N LYS A 37 0.83 -7.86 2.22
CA LYS A 37 0.52 -8.29 3.60
C LYS A 37 -0.14 -9.66 3.61
N THR A 38 -1.10 -9.92 2.73
CA THR A 38 -1.77 -11.22 2.62
C THR A 38 -0.78 -12.33 2.28
N VAL A 39 0.13 -12.13 1.32
CA VAL A 39 1.16 -13.14 0.99
C VAL A 39 2.10 -13.38 2.17
N LEU A 40 2.48 -12.35 2.92
CA LEU A 40 3.32 -12.52 4.12
C LEU A 40 2.61 -13.35 5.19
N VAL A 41 1.31 -13.10 5.41
CA VAL A 41 0.49 -13.90 6.33
C VAL A 41 0.39 -15.34 5.83
N GLN A 42 0.09 -15.55 4.54
CA GLN A 42 -0.02 -16.88 3.96
C GLN A 42 1.28 -17.69 4.13
N LYS A 43 2.43 -17.07 3.85
CA LYS A 43 3.73 -17.71 4.06
C LYS A 43 3.99 -18.05 5.53
N ALA A 44 3.57 -17.19 6.45
CA ALA A 44 3.71 -17.43 7.88
C ALA A 44 2.79 -18.57 8.36
N THR A 45 1.56 -18.65 7.84
CA THR A 45 0.63 -19.73 8.16
C THR A 45 1.07 -21.07 7.56
N ASP A 46 1.61 -21.05 6.34
CA ASP A 46 2.13 -22.25 5.68
C ASP A 46 3.40 -22.77 6.39
N ALA A 47 4.25 -21.88 6.90
CA ALA A 47 5.43 -22.27 7.68
C ALA A 47 5.11 -22.78 9.10
N ALA A 48 3.93 -22.48 9.62
CA ALA A 48 3.47 -22.93 10.93
C ALA A 48 2.72 -24.28 10.88
N LYS A 49 2.54 -24.83 9.67
CA LYS A 49 1.82 -26.08 9.40
C LYS A 49 2.78 -27.22 9.14
#